data_AF-A0A7Y4NER4-F1
#
_entry.id   AF-A0A7Y4NER4-F1
#
_cell.length_a   1.000
_cell.length_b   1.000
_cell.length_c   1.000
_cell.angle_alpha   90.00
_cell.angle_beta   90.00
_cell.angle_gamma   90.00
#
_symmetry.space_group_name_H-M   'P 1'
#
loop_
_entity.id
_entity.type
_entity.pdbx_description
1 polymer ?
#
loop_
_entity_poly.entity_id
_entity_poly.type
_entity_poly.pdbx_seq_one_letter_code
_entity_poly.pdbx_strand_id
1 'polypeptide(L)'
;MNLGFVANLSVLANAAGGNETFLQELGRRWESGQAGMYPIAVCLVVALSIIIERSIVLFGKASINKEGFLRGLKKHIYAGDLDKAINYVAGQKNTPLTNVIKAGLMNVPKGQEEVQAALDEASLRETPRLEARTGYLAMLGNAAMLAGLLGTVNGLITCFEAVANVNPADKATILANGISEAMNCTGFGLLTAIPALIAFSVLMGRTQGLINDINETSVSVLNLIVANRDKFKNLNIPASAHAHAEE
;
A
#
# COMPACT_ATOMS: atom_id res chain seq x y z
N MET A 1 -33.83 34.21 0.66
CA MET A 1 -33.02 33.15 1.29
C MET A 1 -33.87 32.59 2.44
N ASN A 2 -34.35 31.36 2.31
CA ASN A 2 -35.50 30.87 3.06
C ASN A 2 -35.12 30.46 4.50
N LEU A 3 -35.60 31.19 5.51
CA LEU A 3 -35.34 30.96 6.94
C LEU A 3 -35.79 29.57 7.44
N GLY A 4 -36.66 28.86 6.69
CA GLY A 4 -37.10 27.50 7.02
C GLY A 4 -36.02 26.41 6.86
N PHE A 5 -34.97 26.65 6.07
CA PHE A 5 -33.89 25.67 5.88
C PHE A 5 -32.94 25.62 7.10
N VAL A 6 -32.69 26.78 7.72
CA VAL A 6 -31.79 26.90 8.88
C VAL A 6 -32.46 26.39 10.16
N ALA A 7 -33.79 26.56 10.29
CA ALA A 7 -34.57 26.01 11.39
C ALA A 7 -34.66 24.48 11.36
N ASN A 8 -34.70 23.87 10.17
CA ASN A 8 -34.61 22.40 10.06
C ASN A 8 -33.21 21.88 10.40
N LEU A 9 -32.16 22.66 10.11
CA LEU A 9 -30.78 22.27 10.43
C LEU A 9 -30.52 22.26 11.94
N SER A 10 -31.10 23.21 12.69
CA SER A 10 -31.00 23.23 14.16
C SER A 10 -31.85 22.16 14.83
N VAL A 11 -33.01 21.79 14.27
CA VAL A 11 -33.83 20.68 14.76
C VAL A 11 -33.17 19.32 14.47
N LEU A 12 -32.51 19.15 13.32
CA LEU A 12 -31.69 17.97 13.02
C LEU A 12 -30.45 17.88 13.94
N ALA A 13 -29.83 19.02 14.27
CA ALA A 13 -28.73 19.08 15.22
C ALA A 13 -29.15 18.83 16.67
N ASN A 14 -30.42 19.08 17.03
CA ASN A 14 -30.94 18.86 18.38
C ASN A 14 -31.58 17.46 18.55
N ALA A 15 -31.91 16.78 17.43
CA ALA A 15 -32.33 15.38 17.40
C ALA A 15 -31.14 14.40 17.41
N ALA A 16 -29.95 14.84 16.99
CA ALA A 16 -28.68 14.20 17.30
C ALA A 16 -28.28 14.64 18.72
N GLY A 17 -28.29 13.71 19.68
CA GLY A 17 -28.06 14.01 21.10
C GLY A 17 -26.88 14.96 21.34
N GLY A 18 -27.12 15.97 22.17
CA GLY A 18 -26.16 17.01 22.50
C GLY A 18 -24.86 16.45 23.06
N ASN A 19 -23.74 17.01 22.57
CA ASN A 19 -22.39 16.89 23.10
C ASN A 19 -21.76 15.48 23.15
N GLU A 20 -22.36 14.48 22.49
CA GLU A 20 -21.67 13.21 22.29
C GLU A 20 -20.60 13.35 21.21
N THR A 21 -19.38 12.95 21.54
CA THR A 21 -18.26 12.96 20.58
C THR A 21 -18.60 11.96 19.47
N PHE A 22 -18.21 12.19 18.21
CA PHE A 22 -18.43 11.23 17.09
C PHE A 22 -18.08 9.77 17.46
N LEU A 23 -17.08 9.58 18.32
CA LEU A 23 -16.66 8.29 18.87
C LEU A 23 -17.68 7.64 19.82
N GLN A 24 -18.42 8.43 20.61
CA GLN A 24 -19.50 7.96 21.48
C GLN A 24 -20.72 7.53 20.66
N GLU A 25 -21.07 8.30 19.62
CA GLU A 25 -22.12 7.94 18.67
C GLU A 25 -21.81 6.62 17.94
N LEU A 26 -20.54 6.42 17.56
CA LEU A 26 -20.06 5.14 17.00
C LEU A 26 -20.10 4.00 18.02
N GLY A 27 -19.73 4.25 19.28
CA GLY A 27 -19.79 3.26 20.35
C GLY A 27 -21.21 2.76 20.60
N ARG A 28 -22.19 3.67 20.65
CA ARG A 28 -23.61 3.33 20.80
C ARG A 28 -24.13 2.48 19.63
N ARG A 29 -23.74 2.82 18.39
CA ARG A 29 -24.12 2.03 17.20
C ARG A 29 -23.41 0.68 17.17
N TRP A 30 -22.21 0.58 17.72
CA TRP A 30 -21.50 -0.68 17.88
C TRP A 30 -22.20 -1.64 18.85
N GLU A 31 -22.65 -1.13 20.00
CA GLU A 31 -23.45 -1.92 20.95
C GLU A 31 -24.75 -2.42 20.32
N SER A 32 -25.33 -1.67 19.37
CA SER A 32 -26.54 -2.09 18.67
C SER A 32 -26.31 -3.18 17.63
N GLY A 33 -25.24 -3.16 16.82
CA GLY A 33 -25.16 -3.92 15.56
C GLY A 33 -24.89 -5.44 15.64
N GLN A 34 -24.93 -6.04 16.84
CA GLN A 34 -24.82 -7.48 17.06
C GLN A 34 -23.63 -8.16 16.34
N ALA A 35 -23.68 -9.49 16.18
CA ALA A 35 -22.57 -10.34 15.73
C ALA A 35 -22.00 -10.00 14.34
N GLY A 36 -22.77 -9.30 13.49
CA GLY A 36 -22.35 -8.90 12.13
C GLY A 36 -21.22 -7.87 12.09
N MET A 37 -20.96 -7.18 13.22
CA MET A 37 -19.93 -6.15 13.28
C MET A 37 -18.51 -6.69 13.51
N TYR A 38 -18.36 -7.85 14.17
CA TYR A 38 -17.05 -8.42 14.48
C TYR A 38 -16.17 -8.66 13.23
N PRO A 39 -16.68 -9.24 12.13
CA PRO A 39 -15.89 -9.41 10.90
C PRO A 39 -15.41 -8.07 10.31
N ILE A 40 -16.24 -7.02 10.39
CA ILE A 40 -15.93 -5.68 9.89
C ILE A 40 -14.81 -5.06 10.71
N ALA A 41 -14.87 -5.16 12.04
CA ALA A 41 -13.82 -4.65 12.91
C ALA A 41 -12.48 -5.39 12.72
N VAL A 42 -12.50 -6.70 12.52
CA VAL A 42 -11.29 -7.46 12.19
C VAL A 42 -10.68 -6.93 10.89
N CYS A 43 -11.50 -6.73 9.85
CA CYS A 43 -11.03 -6.15 8.59
C CYS A 43 -10.44 -4.74 8.79
N LEU A 44 -11.07 -3.90 9.62
CA LEU A 44 -10.61 -2.55 9.94
C LEU A 44 -9.23 -2.57 10.62
N VAL A 45 -9.06 -3.38 11.67
CA VAL A 45 -7.80 -3.45 12.41
C VAL A 45 -6.66 -3.97 11.54
N VAL A 46 -6.92 -5.01 10.74
CA VAL A 46 -5.92 -5.56 9.82
C VAL A 46 -5.59 -4.56 8.72
N ALA A 47 -6.60 -3.88 8.14
CA ALA A 47 -6.38 -2.86 7.13
C ALA A 47 -5.53 -1.70 7.67
N LEU A 48 -5.89 -1.14 8.84
CA LEU A 48 -5.12 -0.06 9.46
C LEU A 48 -3.68 -0.48 9.77
N SER A 49 -3.47 -1.70 10.26
CA SER A 49 -2.13 -2.24 10.53
C SER A 49 -1.28 -2.29 9.26
N ILE A 50 -1.85 -2.78 8.15
CA ILE A 50 -1.17 -2.82 6.84
C ILE A 50 -0.91 -1.40 6.31
N ILE A 51 -1.87 -0.47 6.44
CA ILE A 51 -1.71 0.92 5.99
C ILE A 51 -0.52 1.57 6.68
N ILE A 52 -0.41 1.43 8.00
CA ILE A 52 0.67 2.05 8.79
C ILE A 52 2.02 1.43 8.42
N GLU A 53 2.12 0.10 8.44
CA GLU A 53 3.34 -0.62 8.08
C GLU A 53 3.84 -0.20 6.69
N ARG A 54 2.95 -0.24 5.69
CA ARG A 54 3.30 0.05 4.30
C ARG A 54 3.61 1.51 4.08
N SER A 55 2.90 2.43 4.73
CA SER A 55 3.19 3.86 4.63
C SER A 55 4.62 4.16 5.13
N ILE A 56 5.04 3.57 6.24
CA ILE A 56 6.40 3.76 6.78
C ILE A 56 7.46 3.14 5.85
N VAL A 57 7.20 1.95 5.29
CA VAL A 57 8.16 1.28 4.41
C VAL A 57 8.31 2.00 3.08
N LEU A 58 7.21 2.36 2.41
CA LEU A 58 7.24 2.94 1.05
C LEU A 58 7.68 4.41 1.06
N PHE A 59 7.16 5.23 1.97
CA PHE A 59 7.52 6.65 2.03
C PHE A 59 8.83 6.88 2.81
N GLY A 60 9.11 6.04 3.80
CA GLY A 60 10.32 6.11 4.60
C GLY A 60 11.44 5.26 4.01
N LYS A 61 11.43 3.95 4.26
CA LYS A 61 12.58 3.06 4.03
C LYS A 61 12.96 2.89 2.56
N ALA A 62 12.00 2.81 1.65
CA ALA A 62 12.24 2.57 0.22
C ALA A 62 12.50 3.85 -0.60
N SER A 63 12.21 5.03 -0.04
CA SER A 63 12.41 6.31 -0.73
C SER A 63 13.86 6.77 -0.65
N ILE A 64 14.42 7.17 -1.79
CA ILE A 64 15.72 7.80 -1.95
C ILE A 64 15.61 8.98 -2.92
N ASN A 65 16.43 10.01 -2.72
CA ASN A 65 16.54 11.11 -3.68
C ASN A 65 17.26 10.61 -4.95
N LYS A 66 16.48 10.20 -5.95
CA LYS A 66 16.95 9.67 -7.23
C LYS A 66 17.94 10.61 -7.91
N GLU A 67 17.64 11.90 -7.98
CA GLU A 67 18.47 12.88 -8.69
C GLU A 67 19.83 13.05 -8.04
N GLY A 68 19.86 13.20 -6.71
CA GLY A 68 21.09 13.30 -5.93
C GLY A 68 21.93 12.02 -6.03
N PHE A 69 21.26 10.87 -5.91
CA PHE A 69 21.88 9.56 -6.06
C PHE A 69 22.54 9.41 -7.44
N LEU A 70 21.80 9.64 -8.51
CA LEU A 70 22.28 9.55 -9.89
C LEU A 70 23.39 10.54 -10.19
N ARG A 71 23.33 11.76 -9.65
CA ARG A 71 24.38 12.77 -9.85
C ARG A 71 25.71 12.31 -9.26
N GLY A 72 25.70 11.78 -8.04
CA GLY A 72 26.91 11.24 -7.41
C GLY A 72 27.42 9.99 -8.13
N LEU A 73 26.52 9.10 -8.55
CA LEU A 73 26.90 7.91 -9.30
C LEU A 73 27.53 8.24 -10.65
N LYS A 74 26.91 9.15 -11.42
CA LYS A 74 27.43 9.64 -12.71
C LYS A 74 28.85 10.18 -12.57
N LYS A 75 29.15 10.94 -11.51
CA LYS A 75 30.50 11.48 -11.26
C LYS A 75 31.56 10.39 -11.20
N HIS A 76 31.26 9.27 -10.53
CA HIS A 76 32.20 8.15 -10.39
C HIS A 76 32.32 7.32 -11.67
N ILE A 77 31.21 7.10 -12.39
CA ILE A 77 31.23 6.37 -13.67
C ILE A 77 32.00 7.17 -14.74
N TYR A 78 31.82 8.49 -14.82
CA TYR A 78 32.56 9.33 -15.78
C TYR A 78 34.06 9.36 -15.50
N ALA A 79 34.47 9.25 -14.24
CA ALA A 79 35.87 9.14 -13.83
C ALA A 79 36.49 7.77 -14.18
N GLY A 80 35.68 6.76 -14.54
CA GLY A 80 36.14 5.39 -14.83
C GLY A 80 36.47 4.56 -13.59
N ASP A 81 36.23 5.09 -12.38
CA ASP A 81 36.55 4.43 -11.11
C ASP A 81 35.37 3.55 -10.66
N LEU A 82 35.34 2.28 -11.11
CA LEU A 82 34.28 1.33 -10.77
C LEU A 82 34.19 1.07 -9.26
N ASP A 83 35.34 0.91 -8.58
CA ASP A 83 35.38 0.66 -7.14
C ASP A 83 34.78 1.82 -6.33
N LYS A 84 35.02 3.06 -6.76
CA LYS A 84 34.42 4.23 -6.10
C LYS A 84 32.91 4.31 -6.37
N ALA A 85 32.45 3.90 -7.56
CA ALA A 85 31.02 3.83 -7.85
C ALA A 85 30.32 2.79 -6.96
N ILE A 86 30.90 1.59 -6.81
CA ILE A 86 30.36 0.53 -5.95
C ILE A 86 30.33 0.98 -4.48
N ASN A 87 31.43 1.56 -4.00
CA ASN A 87 31.52 2.07 -2.62
C ASN A 87 30.57 3.23 -2.36
N TYR A 88 30.37 4.12 -3.35
CA TYR A 88 29.36 5.18 -3.27
C TYR A 88 27.96 4.60 -3.09
N VAL A 89 27.57 3.60 -3.90
CA VAL A 89 26.25 2.94 -3.77
C VAL A 89 26.13 2.21 -2.43
N ALA A 90 27.18 1.54 -1.98
CA ALA A 90 27.19 0.83 -0.69
C ALA A 90 27.11 1.77 0.53
N GLY A 91 27.59 3.01 0.40
CA GLY A 91 27.46 4.06 1.42
C GLY A 91 26.11 4.75 1.46
N GLN A 92 25.23 4.49 0.48
CA GLN A 92 23.86 5.00 0.48
C GLN A 92 22.94 4.12 1.32
N LYS A 93 21.77 4.67 1.62
CA LYS A 93 20.70 3.94 2.30
C LYS A 93 20.31 2.70 1.47
N ASN A 94 20.23 1.54 2.14
CA ASN A 94 19.75 0.29 1.54
C ASN A 94 18.29 0.45 1.09
N THR A 95 18.11 0.66 -0.21
CA THR A 95 16.84 0.75 -0.90
C THR A 95 16.80 -0.26 -2.05
N PRO A 96 15.60 -0.66 -2.51
CA PRO A 96 15.46 -1.50 -3.70
C PRO A 96 16.25 -0.95 -4.90
N LEU A 97 16.21 0.38 -5.11
CA LEU A 97 16.98 1.04 -6.16
C LEU A 97 18.50 0.81 -6.01
N THR A 98 19.06 1.06 -4.84
CA THR A 98 20.51 0.89 -4.62
C THR A 98 20.94 -0.56 -4.75
N ASN A 99 20.09 -1.52 -4.33
CA ASN A 99 20.39 -2.94 -4.45
C ASN A 99 20.48 -3.38 -5.91
N VAL A 100 19.53 -2.94 -6.74
CA VAL A 100 19.51 -3.23 -8.18
C VAL A 100 20.75 -2.63 -8.85
N ILE A 101 21.02 -1.35 -8.62
CA ILE A 101 22.17 -0.67 -9.23
C ILE A 101 23.51 -1.29 -8.77
N LYS A 102 23.62 -1.67 -7.50
CA LYS A 102 24.81 -2.36 -6.98
C LYS A 102 25.05 -3.69 -7.69
N ALA A 103 24.00 -4.50 -7.90
CA ALA A 103 24.10 -5.77 -8.61
C ALA A 103 24.60 -5.59 -10.05
N GLY A 104 24.11 -4.57 -10.76
CA GLY A 104 24.61 -4.21 -12.09
C GLY A 104 26.08 -3.79 -12.09
N LEU A 105 26.48 -2.89 -11.18
CA LEU A 105 27.86 -2.39 -11.09
C LEU A 105 28.87 -3.50 -10.79
N MET A 106 28.52 -4.48 -9.96
CA MET A 106 29.40 -5.61 -9.64
C MET A 106 29.69 -6.53 -10.85
N ASN A 107 28.83 -6.54 -11.86
CA ASN A 107 29.00 -7.38 -13.05
C ASN A 107 29.60 -6.63 -14.25
N VAL A 108 29.94 -5.35 -14.10
CA VAL A 108 30.62 -4.54 -15.15
C VAL A 108 31.87 -5.21 -15.74
N PRO A 109 32.75 -5.87 -14.95
CA PRO A 109 33.93 -6.53 -15.50
C PRO A 109 33.61 -7.72 -16.42
N LYS A 110 32.44 -8.35 -16.28
CA LYS A 110 32.05 -9.55 -17.03
C LYS A 110 31.47 -9.25 -18.41
N GLY A 111 31.06 -8.00 -18.66
CA GLY A 111 30.51 -7.56 -19.95
C GLY A 111 29.10 -6.98 -19.84
N GLN A 112 28.65 -6.36 -20.93
CA GLN A 112 27.36 -5.65 -20.97
C GLN A 112 26.15 -6.57 -20.75
N GLU A 113 26.18 -7.77 -21.34
CA GLU A 113 25.09 -8.73 -21.25
C GLU A 113 24.89 -9.20 -19.80
N GLU A 114 25.99 -9.49 -19.10
CA GLU A 114 26.00 -9.83 -17.67
C GLU A 114 25.53 -8.68 -16.77
N VAL A 115 25.87 -7.43 -17.10
CA VAL A 115 25.36 -6.26 -16.37
C VAL A 115 23.85 -6.14 -16.51
N GLN A 116 23.33 -6.27 -17.75
CA GLN A 116 21.90 -6.20 -18.02
C GLN A 116 21.16 -7.32 -17.30
N ALA A 117 21.65 -8.56 -17.42
CA ALA A 117 21.08 -9.72 -16.74
C ALA A 117 21.05 -9.52 -15.22
N ALA A 118 22.12 -9.00 -14.61
CA ALA A 118 22.18 -8.74 -13.17
C ALA A 118 21.23 -7.62 -12.71
N LEU A 119 21.06 -6.56 -13.52
CA LEU A 119 20.09 -5.50 -13.24
C LEU A 119 18.66 -6.05 -13.28
N ASP A 120 18.34 -6.85 -14.29
CA ASP A 120 17.01 -7.44 -14.47
C ASP A 120 16.69 -8.47 -13.39
N GLU A 121 17.64 -9.34 -13.05
CA GLU A 121 17.50 -10.32 -11.97
C GLU A 121 17.26 -9.63 -10.61
N ALA A 122 18.05 -8.61 -10.29
CA ALA A 122 17.88 -7.87 -9.05
C ALA A 122 16.55 -7.10 -9.02
N SER A 123 16.11 -6.53 -10.16
CA SER A 123 14.82 -5.86 -10.27
C SER A 123 13.67 -6.83 -10.06
N LEU A 124 13.74 -8.03 -10.66
CA LEU A 124 12.75 -9.09 -10.49
C LEU A 124 12.70 -9.62 -9.05
N ARG A 125 13.81 -9.57 -8.33
CA ARG A 125 13.87 -9.95 -6.91
C ARG A 125 13.29 -8.89 -5.97
N GLU A 126 13.52 -7.61 -6.24
CA GLU A 126 13.09 -6.52 -5.35
C GLU A 126 11.66 -6.02 -5.63
N THR A 127 11.19 -6.11 -6.88
CA THR A 127 9.83 -5.66 -7.28
C THR A 127 8.70 -6.32 -6.47
N PRO A 128 8.67 -7.67 -6.30
CA PRO A 128 7.63 -8.32 -5.50
C PRO A 128 7.63 -7.89 -4.03
N ARG A 129 8.78 -7.45 -3.49
CA ARG A 129 8.89 -7.00 -2.09
C ARG A 129 8.25 -5.60 -1.91
N LEU A 130 8.37 -4.76 -2.94
CA LEU A 130 7.68 -3.48 -3.01
C LEU A 130 6.16 -3.69 -3.14
N GLU A 131 5.73 -4.60 -4.02
CA GLU A 131 4.31 -4.87 -4.27
C GLU A 131 3.62 -5.53 -3.09
N ALA A 132 4.26 -6.54 -2.47
CA ALA A 132 3.76 -7.44 -1.42
C ALA A 132 2.39 -7.06 -0.82
N ARG A 133 2.26 -6.71 0.45
CA ARG A 133 0.97 -6.67 1.16
C ARG A 133 -0.04 -5.59 0.69
N THR A 134 0.26 -4.82 -0.35
CA THR A 134 -0.57 -3.71 -0.81
C THR A 134 -1.91 -4.21 -1.38
N GLY A 135 -1.91 -5.32 -2.12
CA GLY A 135 -3.14 -5.91 -2.70
C GLY A 135 -4.17 -6.36 -1.66
N TYR A 136 -3.74 -6.72 -0.44
CA TYR A 136 -4.66 -7.12 0.63
C TYR A 136 -5.56 -5.98 1.09
N LEU A 137 -5.16 -4.71 0.92
CA LEU A 137 -6.01 -3.56 1.30
C LEU A 137 -7.28 -3.50 0.45
N ALA A 138 -7.16 -3.76 -0.86
CA ALA A 138 -8.30 -3.84 -1.75
C ALA A 138 -9.22 -5.01 -1.37
N MET A 139 -8.62 -6.18 -1.08
CA MET A 139 -9.37 -7.35 -0.64
C MET A 139 -10.12 -7.08 0.67
N LEU A 140 -9.45 -6.52 1.69
CA LEU A 140 -10.03 -6.23 3.00
C LEU A 140 -11.12 -5.16 2.93
N GLY A 141 -10.94 -4.13 2.09
CA GLY A 141 -11.97 -3.12 1.85
C GLY A 141 -13.24 -3.73 1.25
N ASN A 142 -13.08 -4.58 0.23
CA ASN A 142 -14.22 -5.31 -0.35
C ASN A 142 -14.85 -6.29 0.63
N ALA A 143 -14.04 -7.03 1.39
CA ALA A 143 -14.51 -7.97 2.41
C ALA A 143 -15.32 -7.26 3.51
N ALA A 144 -14.87 -6.09 3.99
CA ALA A 144 -15.58 -5.29 4.99
C ALA A 144 -16.95 -4.81 4.47
N MET A 145 -17.02 -4.37 3.20
CA MET A 145 -18.26 -3.96 2.56
C MET A 145 -19.25 -5.14 2.42
N LEU A 146 -18.76 -6.29 1.96
CA LEU A 146 -19.59 -7.49 1.82
C LEU A 146 -20.05 -8.02 3.18
N ALA A 147 -19.20 -7.94 4.22
CA ALA A 147 -19.58 -8.27 5.59
C ALA A 147 -20.70 -7.34 6.13
N GLY A 148 -20.65 -6.04 5.82
CA GLY A 148 -21.72 -5.09 6.16
C GLY A 148 -23.05 -5.42 5.47
N LEU A 149 -23.00 -5.79 4.18
CA LEU A 149 -24.19 -6.25 3.45
C LEU A 149 -24.77 -7.53 4.07
N LEU A 150 -23.91 -8.51 4.38
CA LEU A 150 -24.33 -9.75 5.04
C LEU A 150 -24.96 -9.49 6.41
N GLY A 151 -24.37 -8.59 7.21
CA GLY A 151 -24.92 -8.18 8.50
C GLY A 151 -26.31 -7.55 8.38
N THR A 152 -26.53 -6.79 7.30
CA THR A 152 -27.83 -6.16 7.03
C THR A 152 -28.89 -7.20 6.67
N VAL A 153 -28.53 -8.18 5.82
CA VAL A 153 -29.43 -9.28 5.45
C VAL A 153 -29.81 -10.11 6.68
N ASN A 154 -28.83 -10.49 7.52
CA ASN A 154 -29.10 -11.25 8.73
C ASN A 154 -29.93 -10.47 9.75
N GLY A 155 -29.66 -9.16 9.91
CA GLY A 155 -30.46 -8.28 10.77
C GLY A 155 -31.92 -8.23 10.32
N LEU A 156 -32.16 -8.00 9.02
CA LEU A 156 -33.53 -7.96 8.48
C LEU A 156 -34.27 -9.30 8.63
N ILE A 157 -33.61 -10.43 8.40
CA ILE A 157 -34.21 -11.77 8.60
C ILE A 157 -34.68 -11.92 10.06
N THR A 158 -33.80 -11.62 11.01
CA THR A 158 -34.09 -11.74 12.44
C THR A 158 -35.24 -10.81 12.85
N CYS A 159 -35.32 -9.62 12.26
CA CYS A 159 -36.40 -8.67 12.52
C CYS A 159 -37.76 -9.16 12.05
N PHE A 160 -37.84 -9.68 10.82
CA PHE A 160 -39.09 -10.19 10.28
C PHE A 160 -39.57 -11.44 11.03
N GLU A 161 -38.66 -12.30 11.47
CA GLU A 161 -38.97 -13.43 12.34
C GLU A 161 -39.51 -12.98 13.70
N ALA A 162 -38.88 -12.00 14.34
CA ALA A 162 -39.28 -11.48 15.64
C ALA A 162 -40.69 -10.84 15.62
N VAL A 163 -41.07 -10.19 14.52
CA VAL A 163 -42.37 -9.49 14.37
C VAL A 163 -43.54 -10.43 14.06
N ALA A 164 -43.26 -11.68 13.67
CA ALA A 164 -44.29 -12.63 13.24
C ALA A 164 -45.37 -12.87 14.33
N ASN A 165 -44.97 -13.00 15.60
CA ASN A 165 -45.85 -13.38 16.72
C ASN A 165 -46.12 -12.26 17.74
N VAL A 166 -45.75 -11.02 17.44
CA VAL A 166 -45.86 -9.89 18.39
C VAL A 166 -47.20 -9.14 18.25
N ASN A 167 -47.65 -8.50 19.33
CA ASN A 167 -48.82 -7.62 19.34
C ASN A 167 -48.69 -6.50 18.27
N PRO A 168 -49.71 -6.25 17.43
CA PRO A 168 -49.71 -5.18 16.43
C PRO A 168 -49.21 -3.81 16.91
N ALA A 169 -49.45 -3.47 18.19
CA ALA A 169 -49.00 -2.20 18.77
C ALA A 169 -47.46 -2.07 18.85
N ASP A 170 -46.75 -3.18 19.09
CA ASP A 170 -45.29 -3.17 19.28
C ASP A 170 -44.51 -3.51 17.99
N LYS A 171 -45.19 -4.02 16.96
CA LYS A 171 -44.59 -4.42 15.68
C LYS A 171 -43.81 -3.30 15.01
N ALA A 172 -44.37 -2.09 15.01
CA ALA A 172 -43.75 -0.93 14.36
C ALA A 172 -42.42 -0.56 15.01
N THR A 173 -42.37 -0.54 16.35
CA THR A 173 -41.17 -0.18 17.12
C THR A 173 -40.06 -1.23 16.96
N ILE A 174 -40.40 -2.51 17.04
CA ILE A 174 -39.42 -3.60 16.88
C ILE A 174 -38.82 -3.60 15.47
N LEU A 175 -39.68 -3.45 14.45
CA LEU A 175 -39.22 -3.39 13.06
C LEU A 175 -38.31 -2.18 12.81
N ALA A 176 -38.68 -1.00 13.34
CA ALA A 176 -37.88 0.22 13.18
C ALA A 176 -36.50 0.09 13.83
N ASN A 177 -36.43 -0.43 15.06
CA ASN A 177 -35.17 -0.65 15.77
C ASN A 177 -34.27 -1.64 15.02
N GLY A 178 -34.86 -2.73 14.56
CA GLY A 178 -34.13 -3.78 13.87
C GLY A 178 -33.61 -3.40 12.47
N ILE A 179 -34.40 -2.63 11.71
CA ILE A 179 -33.93 -2.03 10.45
C ILE A 179 -32.79 -1.04 10.72
N SER A 180 -32.93 -0.19 11.76
CA SER A 180 -31.88 0.75 12.15
C SER A 180 -30.57 0.04 12.49
N GLU A 181 -30.65 -1.09 13.19
CA GLU A 181 -29.50 -1.93 13.52
C GLU A 181 -28.84 -2.51 12.25
N ALA A 182 -29.65 -3.09 11.36
CA ALA A 182 -29.17 -3.64 10.10
C ALA A 182 -28.46 -2.57 9.25
N MET A 183 -28.99 -1.34 9.20
CA MET A 183 -28.37 -0.22 8.48
C MET A 183 -27.04 0.23 9.09
N ASN A 184 -26.86 0.09 10.42
CA ASN A 184 -25.57 0.40 11.06
C ASN A 184 -24.46 -0.52 10.51
N CYS A 185 -24.71 -1.82 10.34
CA CYS A 185 -23.73 -2.77 9.77
C CYS A 185 -23.20 -2.32 8.41
N THR A 186 -24.06 -1.84 7.51
CA THR A 186 -23.63 -1.29 6.21
C THR A 186 -22.85 0.01 6.38
N GLY A 187 -23.31 0.91 7.26
CA GLY A 187 -22.59 2.15 7.57
C GLY A 187 -21.15 1.90 8.01
N PHE A 188 -20.92 0.94 8.91
CA PHE A 188 -19.58 0.55 9.36
C PHE A 188 -18.76 -0.15 8.30
N GLY A 189 -19.38 -0.99 7.46
CA GLY A 189 -18.73 -1.62 6.31
C GLY A 189 -18.17 -0.57 5.35
N LEU A 190 -18.95 0.45 5.02
CA LEU A 190 -18.53 1.57 4.17
C LEU A 190 -17.45 2.44 4.86
N LEU A 191 -17.64 2.76 6.15
CA LEU A 191 -16.67 3.52 6.93
C LEU A 191 -15.30 2.84 6.96
N THR A 192 -15.25 1.51 6.92
CA THR A 192 -14.02 0.72 6.88
C THR A 192 -13.46 0.60 5.45
N ALA A 193 -14.33 0.36 4.46
CA ALA A 193 -13.93 0.10 3.08
C ALA A 193 -13.35 1.36 2.40
N ILE A 194 -13.95 2.53 2.61
CA ILE A 194 -13.55 3.77 1.94
C ILE A 194 -12.08 4.13 2.26
N PRO A 195 -11.66 4.25 3.54
CA PRO A 195 -10.26 4.53 3.85
C PRO A 195 -9.30 3.45 3.36
N ALA A 196 -9.69 2.17 3.42
CA ALA A 196 -8.84 1.07 2.96
C ALA A 196 -8.57 1.14 1.45
N LEU A 197 -9.59 1.44 0.64
CA LEU A 197 -9.46 1.57 -0.82
C LEU A 197 -8.71 2.84 -1.25
N ILE A 198 -8.89 3.94 -0.52
CA ILE A 198 -8.11 5.17 -0.76
C ILE A 198 -6.64 4.91 -0.45
N ALA A 199 -6.34 4.29 0.70
CA ALA A 199 -4.97 3.96 1.07
C ALA A 199 -4.33 2.96 0.10
N PHE A 200 -5.09 1.96 -0.36
CA PHE A 200 -4.67 1.06 -1.43
C PHE A 200 -4.24 1.83 -2.68
N SER A 201 -5.09 2.73 -3.18
CA SER A 201 -4.79 3.50 -4.39
C SER A 201 -3.52 4.34 -4.26
N VAL A 202 -3.35 5.02 -3.12
CA VAL A 202 -2.16 5.86 -2.86
C VAL A 202 -0.89 5.01 -2.74
N LEU A 203 -0.94 3.91 -1.98
CA LEU A 203 0.21 3.03 -1.78
C LEU A 203 0.58 2.29 -3.07
N MET A 204 -0.41 1.88 -3.86
CA MET A 204 -0.19 1.25 -5.16
C MET A 204 0.47 2.23 -6.14
N GLY A 205 -0.05 3.47 -6.23
CA GLY A 205 0.58 4.53 -7.04
C GLY A 205 2.03 4.80 -6.62
N ARG A 206 2.31 4.84 -5.31
CA ARG A 206 3.68 5.01 -4.81
C ARG A 206 4.58 3.82 -5.14
N THR A 207 4.07 2.60 -5.01
CA THR A 207 4.78 1.36 -5.36
C THR A 207 5.19 1.38 -6.83
N GLN A 208 4.26 1.68 -7.73
CA GLN A 208 4.52 1.75 -9.16
C GLN A 208 5.54 2.84 -9.50
N GLY A 209 5.45 4.01 -8.83
CA GLY A 209 6.45 5.06 -8.98
C GLY A 209 7.87 4.59 -8.64
N LEU A 210 8.04 3.84 -7.55
CA LEU A 210 9.34 3.30 -7.16
C LEU A 210 9.86 2.25 -8.17
N ILE A 211 8.98 1.40 -8.70
CA ILE A 211 9.35 0.41 -9.73
C ILE A 211 9.80 1.13 -11.02
N ASN A 212 9.06 2.17 -11.43
CA ASN A 212 9.43 2.96 -12.60
C ASN A 212 10.78 3.66 -12.40
N ASP A 213 11.04 4.19 -11.19
CA ASP A 213 12.33 4.78 -10.85
C ASP A 213 13.48 3.77 -10.93
N ILE A 214 13.26 2.52 -10.50
CA ILE A 214 14.23 1.43 -10.65
C ILE A 214 14.53 1.19 -12.13
N ASN A 215 13.49 0.97 -12.94
CA ASN A 215 13.66 0.64 -14.35
C ASN A 215 14.36 1.77 -15.14
N GLU A 216 13.93 3.02 -14.95
CA GLU A 216 14.55 4.18 -15.61
C GLU A 216 16.02 4.35 -15.19
N THR A 217 16.31 4.20 -13.89
CA THR A 217 17.67 4.33 -13.37
C THR A 217 18.56 3.18 -13.88
N SER A 218 18.07 1.95 -13.91
CA SER A 218 18.79 0.79 -14.44
C SER A 218 19.19 1.00 -15.90
N VAL A 219 18.26 1.44 -16.74
CA VAL A 219 18.55 1.75 -18.15
C VAL A 219 19.54 2.91 -18.26
N SER A 220 19.37 3.97 -17.48
CA SER A 220 20.30 5.12 -17.48
C SER A 220 21.72 4.70 -17.09
N VAL A 221 21.86 3.88 -16.05
CA VAL A 221 23.15 3.37 -15.56
C VAL A 221 23.79 2.43 -16.57
N LEU A 222 23.03 1.51 -17.18
CA LEU A 222 23.52 0.65 -18.25
C LEU A 222 24.10 1.48 -19.40
N ASN A 223 23.33 2.46 -19.90
CA ASN A 223 23.77 3.32 -21.00
C ASN A 223 25.05 4.09 -20.64
N LEU A 224 25.18 4.55 -19.39
CA LEU A 224 26.38 5.23 -18.92
C LEU A 224 27.60 4.30 -18.86
N ILE A 225 27.42 3.06 -18.40
CA ILE A 225 28.46 2.03 -18.35
C ILE A 225 28.92 1.69 -19.77
N VAL A 226 27.98 1.45 -20.69
CA VAL A 226 28.26 1.12 -22.09
C VAL A 226 29.01 2.27 -22.78
N ALA A 227 28.56 3.51 -22.60
CA ALA A 227 29.19 4.69 -23.18
C ALA A 227 30.60 4.97 -22.63
N ASN A 228 30.93 4.50 -21.43
CA ASN A 228 32.24 4.69 -20.80
C ASN A 228 33.04 3.38 -20.71
N ARG A 229 32.64 2.32 -21.43
CA ARG A 229 33.24 0.97 -21.34
C ARG A 229 34.76 0.98 -21.53
N ASP A 230 35.27 1.82 -22.43
CA ASP A 230 36.70 1.91 -22.72
C ASP A 230 37.53 2.40 -21.53
N LYS A 231 36.93 3.17 -20.60
CA LYS A 231 37.60 3.59 -19.37
C LYS A 231 37.73 2.46 -18.35
N PHE A 232 36.82 1.48 -18.42
CA PHE A 232 36.79 0.33 -17.51
C PHE A 232 37.67 -0.85 -17.99
N LYS A 233 38.15 -0.83 -19.25
CA LYS A 233 39.01 -1.89 -19.82
C LYS A 233 40.37 -2.04 -19.11
N ASN A 234 40.81 -1.04 -18.35
CA ASN A 234 42.07 -1.07 -17.61
C ASN A 234 41.95 -1.71 -16.21
N LEU A 235 40.75 -2.17 -15.82
CA LEU A 235 40.58 -3.01 -14.63
C LEU A 235 41.12 -4.40 -14.96
N ASN A 236 42.32 -4.67 -14.45
CA ASN A 236 43.03 -5.93 -14.60
C ASN A 236 42.10 -7.06 -14.12
N ILE A 237 41.51 -7.80 -15.05
CA ILE A 237 40.78 -9.03 -14.74
C ILE A 237 41.84 -10.00 -14.20
N PRO A 238 41.82 -10.39 -12.92
CA PRO A 238 42.73 -11.43 -12.46
C PRO A 238 42.51 -12.67 -13.32
N ALA A 239 43.59 -13.12 -13.95
CA ALA A 239 43.65 -14.16 -14.97
C ALA A 239 43.35 -15.57 -14.41
N SER A 240 42.20 -15.77 -13.76
CA SER A 240 41.77 -17.08 -13.29
C SER A 240 40.55 -17.65 -14.02
N ALA A 241 40.09 -17.01 -15.11
CA ALA A 241 38.93 -17.49 -15.90
C ALA A 241 39.30 -18.16 -17.23
N HIS A 242 40.60 -18.28 -17.58
CA HIS A 242 41.03 -18.93 -18.83
C HIS A 242 41.62 -20.34 -18.65
N ALA A 243 41.67 -20.88 -17.43
CA ALA A 243 42.35 -22.17 -17.18
C ALA A 243 41.44 -23.42 -17.19
N HIS A 244 40.14 -23.29 -17.52
CA HIS A 244 39.20 -24.43 -17.49
C HIS A 244 38.44 -24.68 -18.81
N ALA A 245 38.90 -24.09 -19.93
CA ALA A 245 38.31 -24.33 -21.25
C ALA A 245 39.15 -25.27 -22.14
N GLU A 246 40.28 -25.78 -21.65
CA GLU A 246 41.10 -26.77 -22.36
C GLU A 246 41.52 -27.88 -21.38
N GLU A 247 40.58 -28.77 -21.06
CA GLU A 247 40.85 -30.17 -20.69
C GLU A 247 39.64 -31.05 -21.04
#